data_AF-A0A266NBS5-F1
#
_entry.id   AF-A0A266NBS5-F1
#
_cell.length_a   1.000
_cell.length_b   1.000
_cell.length_c   1.000
_cell.angle_alpha   90.00
_cell.angle_beta   90.00
_cell.angle_gamma   90.00
#
_symmetry.space_group_name_H-M   'P 1'
#
loop_
_entity.id
_entity.type
_entity.pdbx_description
1 polymer ?
#
loop_
_entity_poly.entity_id
_entity_poly.type
_entity_poly.pdbx_seq_one_letter_code
_entity_poly.pdbx_strand_id
1 'polypeptide(L)'
;MVRRTKEEAQETRSAILEAAERAFYERGVARTTLADIATLAGVTRGAIYWHFSNKADVVQAMLDSLHEPLDALAEACENQDEVDPLGCMRKLLIHLFHQVAIDPKTRRINEILFHKCEFTDEMCDLRRQRQVAMIDCNTRIELTLSNAIHRQQLPKTLDVRRAAICFHAYIDGLLGQWLLVPDSFELHKEAESWVDVGLDMLRLNPGLRTSDKTESESSSLQP
;
A
#
# COMPACT_ATOMS: atom_id res chain seq x y z
N MET A 1 -2.71 -30.49 -24.76
CA MET A 1 -3.78 -29.50 -25.02
C MET A 1 -4.17 -28.65 -23.80
N VAL A 2 -3.71 -28.95 -22.58
CA VAL A 2 -4.09 -28.24 -21.33
C VAL A 2 -3.32 -26.92 -21.08
N ARG A 3 -2.17 -26.72 -21.73
CA ARG A 3 -1.30 -25.54 -21.50
C ARG A 3 -1.83 -24.26 -22.19
N ARG A 4 -2.40 -24.40 -23.39
CA ARG A 4 -2.96 -23.29 -24.18
C ARG A 4 -4.14 -22.59 -23.50
N THR A 5 -5.03 -23.34 -22.85
CA THR A 5 -6.23 -22.75 -22.21
C THR A 5 -5.92 -21.92 -20.96
N LYS A 6 -4.83 -22.25 -20.23
CA LYS A 6 -4.41 -21.46 -19.06
C LYS A 6 -3.73 -20.16 -19.48
N GLU A 7 -2.92 -20.20 -20.54
CA GLU A 7 -2.29 -19.01 -21.13
C GLU A 7 -3.35 -18.07 -21.71
N GLU A 8 -4.30 -18.59 -22.50
CA GLU A 8 -5.42 -17.82 -23.05
C GLU A 8 -6.30 -17.18 -21.96
N ALA A 9 -6.54 -17.89 -20.86
CA ALA A 9 -7.27 -17.34 -19.70
C ALA A 9 -6.48 -16.21 -19.02
N GLN A 10 -5.16 -16.32 -18.92
CA GLN A 10 -4.32 -15.28 -18.33
C GLN A 10 -4.24 -14.04 -19.22
N GLU A 11 -4.14 -14.22 -20.54
CA GLU A 11 -4.19 -13.14 -21.52
C GLU A 11 -5.53 -12.40 -21.44
N THR A 12 -6.63 -13.15 -21.38
CA THR A 12 -7.99 -12.60 -21.22
C THR A 12 -8.11 -11.80 -19.92
N ARG A 13 -7.62 -12.35 -18.79
CA ARG A 13 -7.62 -11.64 -17.51
C ARG A 13 -6.82 -10.34 -17.58
N SER A 14 -5.67 -10.35 -18.24
CA SER A 14 -4.81 -9.18 -18.39
C SER A 14 -5.48 -8.09 -19.23
N ALA A 15 -6.09 -8.48 -20.36
CA ALA A 15 -6.86 -7.56 -21.21
C ALA A 15 -8.04 -6.92 -20.46
N ILE A 16 -8.73 -7.68 -19.61
CA ILE A 16 -9.80 -7.16 -18.75
C ILE A 16 -9.25 -6.12 -17.76
N LEU A 17 -8.12 -6.39 -17.10
CA LEU A 17 -7.52 -5.47 -16.13
C LEU A 17 -7.03 -4.17 -16.79
N GLU A 18 -6.44 -4.23 -17.98
CA GLU A 18 -6.03 -3.04 -18.75
C GLU A 18 -7.25 -2.20 -19.17
N ALA A 19 -8.32 -2.85 -19.61
CA ALA A 19 -9.57 -2.15 -19.94
C ALA A 19 -10.23 -1.53 -18.71
N ALA A 20 -10.20 -2.23 -17.57
CA ALA A 20 -10.72 -1.74 -16.30
C ALA A 20 -9.94 -0.52 -15.80
N GLU A 21 -8.61 -0.58 -15.84
CA GLU A 21 -7.72 0.54 -15.51
C GLU A 21 -8.09 1.78 -16.31
N ARG A 22 -8.17 1.67 -17.64
CA ARG A 22 -8.54 2.80 -18.51
C ARG A 22 -9.94 3.33 -18.19
N ALA A 23 -10.92 2.44 -18.05
CA ALA A 23 -12.31 2.81 -17.78
C ALA A 23 -12.46 3.54 -16.43
N PHE A 24 -11.85 3.00 -15.38
CA PHE A 24 -11.87 3.61 -14.04
C PHE A 24 -11.10 4.93 -14.00
N TYR A 25 -9.97 5.02 -14.71
CA TYR A 25 -9.20 6.25 -14.80
C TYR A 25 -9.99 7.39 -15.46
N GLU A 26 -10.68 7.10 -16.57
CA GLU A 26 -11.43 8.10 -17.34
C GLU A 26 -12.76 8.47 -16.68
N ARG A 27 -13.51 7.50 -16.17
CA ARG A 27 -14.91 7.69 -15.76
C ARG A 27 -15.16 7.58 -14.25
N GLY A 28 -14.20 7.04 -13.51
CA GLY A 28 -14.32 6.66 -12.10
C GLY A 28 -14.91 5.26 -11.91
N VAL A 29 -14.66 4.68 -10.73
CA VAL A 29 -15.12 3.32 -10.38
C VAL A 29 -16.65 3.29 -10.27
N ALA A 30 -17.27 4.30 -9.68
CA ALA A 30 -18.71 4.34 -9.45
C ALA A 30 -19.51 4.20 -10.77
N ARG A 31 -19.13 4.94 -11.82
CA ARG A 31 -19.86 5.01 -13.10
C ARG A 31 -19.49 3.93 -14.12
N THR A 32 -18.54 3.05 -13.79
CA THR A 32 -18.08 2.00 -14.69
C THR A 32 -18.70 0.66 -14.28
N THR A 33 -19.28 -0.07 -15.23
CA THR A 33 -19.83 -1.42 -15.00
C THR A 33 -18.91 -2.51 -15.56
N LEU A 34 -19.07 -3.75 -15.09
CA LEU A 34 -18.38 -4.91 -15.69
C LEU A 34 -18.72 -5.09 -17.17
N ALA A 35 -19.93 -4.72 -17.60
CA ALA A 35 -20.31 -4.78 -19.01
C ALA A 35 -19.55 -3.76 -19.87
N ASP A 36 -19.32 -2.55 -19.34
CA ASP A 36 -18.48 -1.55 -20.01
C ASP A 36 -17.04 -2.05 -20.17
N ILE A 37 -16.49 -2.65 -19.12
CA ILE A 37 -15.13 -3.21 -19.12
C ILE A 37 -15.03 -4.35 -20.13
N ALA A 38 -16.00 -5.27 -20.16
CA ALA A 38 -16.02 -6.37 -21.13
C ALA A 38 -16.03 -5.87 -22.58
N THR A 39 -16.85 -4.85 -22.84
CA THR A 39 -16.93 -4.21 -24.16
C THR A 39 -15.60 -3.56 -24.54
N LEU A 40 -14.96 -2.84 -23.61
CA LEU A 40 -13.65 -2.20 -23.83
C LEU A 40 -12.52 -3.22 -24.02
N ALA A 41 -12.57 -4.35 -23.32
CA ALA A 41 -11.60 -5.44 -23.43
C ALA A 41 -11.82 -6.32 -24.68
N GLY A 42 -12.94 -6.14 -25.41
CA GLY A 42 -13.28 -6.99 -26.56
C GLY A 42 -13.65 -8.42 -26.17
N VAL A 43 -14.09 -8.65 -24.92
CA VAL A 43 -14.48 -9.97 -24.41
C VAL A 43 -15.99 -10.07 -24.21
N THR A 44 -16.51 -11.29 -24.13
CA THR A 44 -17.94 -11.49 -23.83
C THR A 44 -18.25 -11.14 -22.38
N ARG A 45 -19.52 -10.80 -22.09
CA ARG A 45 -19.98 -10.63 -20.70
C ARG A 45 -19.74 -11.90 -19.87
N GLY A 46 -19.93 -13.09 -20.45
CA GLY A 46 -19.66 -14.34 -19.76
C GLY A 46 -18.19 -14.49 -19.35
N ALA A 47 -17.27 -14.07 -20.20
CA ALA A 47 -15.83 -14.13 -19.93
C ALA A 47 -15.43 -13.25 -18.74
N ILE A 48 -15.95 -12.01 -18.63
CA ILE A 48 -15.61 -11.16 -17.47
C ILE A 48 -16.15 -11.74 -16.16
N TYR A 49 -17.38 -12.25 -16.14
CA TYR A 49 -17.98 -12.86 -14.94
C TYR A 49 -17.32 -14.19 -14.54
N TRP A 50 -16.63 -14.85 -15.47
CA TRP A 50 -15.81 -16.01 -15.16
C TRP A 50 -14.55 -15.63 -14.38
N HIS A 51 -13.97 -14.45 -14.66
CA HIS A 51 -12.76 -13.96 -13.99
C HIS A 51 -13.03 -13.15 -12.71
N PHE A 52 -14.13 -12.39 -12.69
CA PHE A 52 -14.44 -11.44 -11.62
C PHE A 52 -15.93 -11.48 -11.29
N SER A 53 -16.24 -11.72 -10.01
CA SER A 53 -17.64 -11.85 -9.58
C SER A 53 -18.32 -10.49 -9.50
N ASN A 54 -17.56 -9.47 -9.12
CA ASN A 54 -18.06 -8.12 -8.93
C ASN A 54 -16.97 -7.08 -9.28
N LYS A 55 -17.34 -5.79 -9.19
CA LYS A 55 -16.44 -4.67 -9.48
C LYS A 55 -15.33 -4.51 -8.43
N ALA A 56 -15.59 -4.84 -7.17
CA ALA A 56 -14.58 -4.82 -6.10
C ALA A 56 -13.45 -5.81 -6.40
N ASP A 57 -13.75 -7.01 -6.90
CA ASP A 57 -12.74 -8.01 -7.29
C ASP A 57 -11.81 -7.49 -8.39
N VAL A 58 -12.34 -6.74 -9.35
CA VAL A 58 -11.54 -6.13 -10.42
C VAL A 58 -10.58 -5.08 -9.84
N VAL A 59 -11.10 -4.20 -8.97
CA VAL A 59 -10.28 -3.17 -8.32
C VAL A 59 -9.20 -3.83 -7.45
N GLN A 60 -9.56 -4.83 -6.64
CA GLN A 60 -8.61 -5.57 -5.81
C GLN A 60 -7.52 -6.21 -6.65
N ALA A 61 -7.87 -6.89 -7.75
CA ALA A 61 -6.89 -7.48 -8.64
C ALA A 61 -5.95 -6.47 -9.31
N MET A 62 -6.41 -5.24 -9.56
CA MET A 62 -5.52 -4.16 -10.01
C MET A 62 -4.56 -3.73 -8.90
N LEU A 63 -5.02 -3.65 -7.65
CA LEU A 63 -4.17 -3.32 -6.51
C LEU A 63 -3.14 -4.40 -6.24
N ASP A 64 -3.53 -5.67 -6.31
CA ASP A 64 -2.63 -6.81 -6.12
C ASP A 64 -1.48 -6.76 -7.14
N SER A 65 -1.75 -6.34 -8.38
CA SER A 65 -0.73 -6.18 -9.42
C SER A 65 0.32 -5.09 -9.12
N LEU A 66 0.04 -4.18 -8.17
CA LEU A 66 1.00 -3.19 -7.69
C LEU A 66 1.95 -3.76 -6.63
N HIS A 67 1.51 -4.78 -5.90
CA HIS A 67 2.27 -5.35 -4.78
C HIS A 67 3.25 -6.43 -5.23
N GLU A 68 2.92 -7.20 -6.29
CA GLU A 68 3.79 -8.27 -6.81
C GLU A 68 5.27 -7.85 -7.00
N PRO A 69 5.61 -6.66 -7.55
CA PRO A 69 7.00 -6.24 -7.70
C PRO A 69 7.72 -5.90 -6.37
N LEU A 70 6.94 -5.63 -5.31
CA LEU A 70 7.43 -5.18 -4.00
C LEU A 70 7.51 -6.32 -2.98
N ASP A 71 6.88 -7.46 -3.24
CA ASP A 71 6.74 -8.57 -2.27
C ASP A 71 8.09 -9.03 -1.71
N ALA A 72 9.09 -9.27 -2.56
CA ALA A 72 10.40 -9.72 -2.11
C ALA A 72 11.10 -8.71 -1.17
N LEU A 73 10.94 -7.40 -1.42
CA LEU A 73 11.49 -6.36 -0.56
C LEU A 73 10.71 -6.27 0.76
N ALA A 74 9.40 -6.46 0.71
CA ALA A 74 8.56 -6.41 1.89
C ALA A 74 8.77 -7.64 2.80
N GLU A 75 8.90 -8.84 2.22
CA GLU A 75 9.29 -10.06 2.92
C GLU A 75 10.63 -9.90 3.66
N ALA A 76 11.62 -9.25 3.02
CA ALA A 76 12.90 -8.96 3.66
C ALA A 76 12.77 -8.03 4.87
N CYS A 77 11.85 -7.06 4.86
CA CYS A 77 11.62 -6.16 6.00
C CYS A 77 11.08 -6.90 7.24
N GLU A 78 10.25 -7.92 7.00
CA GLU A 78 9.53 -8.67 8.02
C GLU A 78 10.33 -9.84 8.59
N ASN A 79 11.37 -10.26 7.87
CA ASN A 79 12.24 -11.35 8.29
C ASN A 79 13.02 -10.99 9.56
N GLN A 80 12.85 -11.78 10.62
CA GLN A 80 13.54 -11.58 11.90
C GLN A 80 15.07 -11.77 11.78
N ASP A 81 15.51 -12.59 10.83
CA ASP A 81 16.92 -12.83 10.56
C ASP A 81 17.57 -11.74 9.72
N GLU A 82 16.79 -10.80 9.17
CA GLU A 82 17.32 -9.64 8.46
C GLU A 82 18.19 -8.79 9.40
N VAL A 83 19.37 -8.42 8.92
CA VAL A 83 20.37 -7.65 9.66
C VAL A 83 20.06 -6.16 9.61
N ASP A 84 19.47 -5.69 8.50
CA ASP A 84 19.12 -4.28 8.27
C ASP A 84 17.64 -4.08 7.88
N PRO A 85 16.67 -4.40 8.76
CA PRO A 85 15.24 -4.29 8.44
C PRO A 85 14.83 -2.85 8.12
N LEU A 86 15.42 -1.84 8.78
CA LEU A 86 15.12 -0.43 8.51
C LEU A 86 15.66 0.00 7.13
N GLY A 87 16.83 -0.48 6.72
CA GLY A 87 17.37 -0.25 5.39
C GLY A 87 16.60 -0.97 4.29
N CYS A 88 16.06 -2.17 4.55
CA CYS A 88 15.11 -2.84 3.66
C CYS A 88 13.84 -2.00 3.49
N MET A 89 13.27 -1.49 4.58
CA MET A 89 12.09 -0.61 4.53
C MET A 89 12.38 0.69 3.75
N ARG A 90 13.58 1.28 3.95
CA ARG A 90 14.03 2.44 3.18
C ARG A 90 14.03 2.15 1.67
N LYS A 91 14.65 1.04 1.25
CA LYS A 91 14.72 0.63 -0.17
C LYS A 91 13.34 0.36 -0.76
N LEU A 92 12.47 -0.31 0.00
CA LEU A 92 11.10 -0.59 -0.39
C LEU A 92 10.34 0.70 -0.71
N LEU A 93 10.41 1.70 0.16
CA LEU A 93 9.68 2.97 -0.01
C LEU A 93 10.25 3.83 -1.13
N ILE A 94 11.58 3.88 -1.28
CA ILE A 94 12.21 4.56 -2.43
C ILE A 94 11.74 3.93 -3.74
N HIS A 95 11.73 2.60 -3.81
CA HIS A 95 11.24 1.89 -4.98
C HIS A 95 9.76 2.20 -5.24
N LEU A 96 8.93 2.22 -4.20
CA LEU A 96 7.52 2.58 -4.29
C LEU A 96 7.35 3.99 -4.88
N PHE A 97 8.03 5.00 -4.34
CA PHE A 97 7.97 6.37 -4.86
C PHE A 97 8.45 6.46 -6.31
N HIS A 98 9.51 5.75 -6.68
CA HIS A 98 9.97 5.70 -8.07
C HIS A 98 8.94 5.05 -9.01
N GLN A 99 8.33 3.94 -8.62
CA GLN A 99 7.32 3.25 -9.43
C GLN A 99 6.10 4.15 -9.66
N VAL A 100 5.57 4.77 -8.60
CA VAL A 100 4.44 5.71 -8.72
C VAL A 100 4.79 6.91 -9.60
N ALA A 101 6.03 7.40 -9.50
CA ALA A 101 6.48 8.56 -10.25
C ALA A 101 6.88 8.26 -11.70
N ILE A 102 7.32 7.05 -12.05
CA ILE A 102 7.81 6.74 -13.41
C ILE A 102 6.82 5.90 -14.21
N ASP A 103 6.24 4.86 -13.61
CA ASP A 103 5.37 3.93 -14.32
C ASP A 103 3.94 4.50 -14.46
N PRO A 104 3.49 4.80 -15.68
CA PRO A 104 2.15 5.34 -15.90
C PRO A 104 1.04 4.42 -15.41
N LYS A 105 1.24 3.09 -15.47
CA LYS A 105 0.24 2.12 -15.01
C LYS A 105 0.09 2.19 -13.50
N THR A 106 1.19 2.06 -12.77
CA THR A 106 1.22 2.21 -11.31
C THR A 106 0.63 3.53 -10.87
N ARG A 107 0.98 4.63 -11.55
CA ARG A 107 0.40 5.95 -11.26
C ARG A 107 -1.11 5.99 -11.42
N ARG A 108 -1.64 5.49 -12.54
CA ARG A 108 -3.09 5.50 -12.82
C ARG A 108 -3.86 4.65 -11.81
N ILE A 109 -3.35 3.47 -11.46
CA ILE A 109 -4.00 2.60 -10.47
C ILE A 109 -4.06 3.31 -9.11
N ASN A 110 -2.96 3.94 -8.67
CA ASN A 110 -2.97 4.73 -7.43
C ASN A 110 -3.91 5.94 -7.54
N GLU A 111 -3.92 6.69 -8.64
CA GLU A 111 -4.84 7.83 -8.81
C GLU A 111 -6.32 7.40 -8.75
N ILE A 112 -6.67 6.26 -9.38
CA ILE A 112 -8.02 5.69 -9.29
C ILE A 112 -8.41 5.46 -7.83
N LEU A 113 -7.47 4.88 -7.08
CA LEU A 113 -7.66 4.47 -5.72
C LEU A 113 -7.85 5.64 -4.75
N PHE A 114 -7.04 6.69 -4.90
CA PHE A 114 -7.07 7.87 -4.04
C PHE A 114 -8.22 8.82 -4.41
N HIS A 115 -8.49 9.00 -5.71
CA HIS A 115 -9.29 10.14 -6.19
C HIS A 115 -10.50 9.78 -7.05
N LYS A 116 -10.64 8.52 -7.47
CA LYS A 116 -11.74 8.09 -8.36
C LYS A 116 -12.52 6.88 -7.86
N CYS A 117 -12.32 6.51 -6.60
CA CYS A 117 -12.97 5.39 -5.95
C CYS A 117 -13.76 5.88 -4.74
N GLU A 118 -15.08 5.73 -4.81
CA GLU A 118 -16.00 6.11 -3.73
C GLU A 118 -16.36 4.89 -2.88
N PHE A 119 -16.32 5.05 -1.56
CA PHE A 119 -16.72 4.01 -0.62
C PHE A 119 -18.19 4.15 -0.24
N THR A 120 -19.07 3.76 -1.17
CA THR A 120 -20.52 3.70 -0.95
C THR A 120 -20.95 2.33 -0.41
N ASP A 121 -22.22 2.20 0.00
CA ASP A 121 -22.78 0.91 0.46
C ASP A 121 -22.73 -0.17 -0.65
N GLU A 122 -22.87 0.23 -1.91
CA GLU A 122 -22.71 -0.66 -3.08
C GLU A 122 -21.26 -1.14 -3.28
N MET A 123 -20.28 -0.40 -2.73
CA MET A 123 -18.86 -0.72 -2.73
C MET A 123 -18.38 -1.20 -1.34
N CYS A 124 -19.29 -1.74 -0.52
CA CYS A 124 -18.96 -2.16 0.84
C CYS A 124 -17.89 -3.25 0.91
N ASP A 125 -17.86 -4.17 -0.07
CA ASP A 125 -16.83 -5.19 -0.17
C ASP A 125 -15.45 -4.58 -0.44
N LEU A 126 -15.37 -3.60 -1.34
CA LEU A 126 -14.12 -2.88 -1.58
C LEU A 126 -13.70 -2.09 -0.33
N ARG A 127 -14.63 -1.39 0.33
CA ARG A 127 -14.34 -0.70 1.59
C ARG A 127 -13.77 -1.66 2.64
N ARG A 128 -14.37 -2.85 2.78
CA ARG A 128 -13.89 -3.89 3.70
C ARG A 128 -12.50 -4.39 3.31
N GLN A 129 -12.26 -4.68 2.04
CA GLN A 129 -10.95 -5.09 1.52
C GLN A 129 -9.87 -4.04 1.83
N ARG A 130 -10.20 -2.75 1.66
CA ARG A 130 -9.26 -1.65 1.95
C ARG A 130 -9.00 -1.49 3.45
N GLN A 131 -10.01 -1.70 4.30
CA GLN A 131 -9.82 -1.71 5.76
C GLN A 131 -8.88 -2.84 6.20
N VAL A 132 -9.08 -4.05 5.67
CA VAL A 132 -8.21 -5.20 5.95
C VAL A 132 -6.78 -4.90 5.48
N ALA A 133 -6.61 -4.46 4.24
CA ALA A 133 -5.29 -4.12 3.68
C ALA A 133 -4.56 -3.04 4.50
N MET A 134 -5.27 -2.03 5.00
CA MET A 134 -4.69 -0.98 5.84
C MET A 134 -4.24 -1.51 7.21
N ILE A 135 -5.05 -2.38 7.84
CA ILE A 135 -4.71 -3.01 9.12
C ILE A 135 -3.50 -3.94 8.95
N ASP A 136 -3.49 -4.74 7.89
CA ASP A 136 -2.38 -5.66 7.59
C ASP A 136 -1.10 -4.89 7.30
N CYS A 137 -1.17 -3.79 6.52
CA CYS A 137 -0.03 -2.92 6.27
C CYS A 137 0.55 -2.34 7.56
N ASN A 138 -0.29 -1.81 8.46
CA ASN A 138 0.17 -1.30 9.76
C ASN A 138 0.83 -2.42 10.59
N THR A 139 0.25 -3.62 10.61
CA THR A 139 0.79 -4.77 11.34
C THR A 139 2.18 -5.17 10.82
N ARG A 140 2.38 -5.15 9.49
CA ARG A 140 3.67 -5.44 8.85
C ARG A 140 4.72 -4.37 9.16
N ILE A 141 4.30 -3.09 9.19
CA ILE A 141 5.17 -1.99 9.64
C ILE A 141 5.54 -2.19 11.11
N GLU A 142 4.60 -2.48 12.01
CA GLU A 142 4.87 -2.74 13.43
C GLU A 142 5.91 -3.87 13.62
N LEU A 143 5.78 -4.96 12.85
CA LEU A 143 6.76 -6.04 12.84
C LEU A 143 8.15 -5.57 12.41
N THR A 144 8.24 -4.83 11.31
CA THR A 144 9.50 -4.27 10.79
C THR A 144 10.16 -3.33 11.81
N LEU A 145 9.37 -2.46 12.44
CA LEU A 145 9.86 -1.54 13.49
C LEU A 145 10.35 -2.31 14.72
N SER A 146 9.66 -3.38 15.11
CA SER A 146 10.08 -4.25 16.22
C SER A 146 11.40 -4.95 15.90
N ASN A 147 11.56 -5.47 14.69
CA ASN A 147 12.83 -6.05 14.22
C ASN A 147 13.95 -5.00 14.26
N ALA A 148 13.69 -3.78 13.80
CA ALA A 148 14.65 -2.68 13.83
C ALA A 148 15.06 -2.28 15.26
N ILE A 149 14.15 -2.35 16.25
CA ILE A 149 14.49 -2.17 17.67
C ILE A 149 15.42 -3.29 18.17
N HIS A 150 15.12 -4.55 17.85
CA HIS A 150 15.98 -5.69 18.22
C HIS A 150 17.39 -5.58 17.61
N ARG A 151 17.50 -5.04 16.40
CA ARG A 151 18.75 -4.72 15.71
C ARG A 151 19.37 -3.38 16.13
N GLN A 152 18.80 -2.70 17.13
CA GLN A 152 19.28 -1.41 17.68
C GLN A 152 19.30 -0.25 16.67
N GLN A 153 18.51 -0.34 15.60
CA GLN A 153 18.36 0.69 14.57
C GLN A 153 17.34 1.76 14.95
N LEU A 154 16.43 1.42 15.87
CA LEU A 154 15.44 2.33 16.45
C LEU A 154 15.52 2.30 17.99
N PRO A 155 15.11 3.39 18.66
CA PRO A 155 15.14 3.46 20.12
C PRO A 155 14.22 2.42 20.77
N LYS A 156 14.70 1.79 21.85
CA LYS A 156 13.95 0.77 22.61
C LYS A 156 12.64 1.29 23.21
N THR A 157 12.55 2.61 23.40
CA THR A 157 11.38 3.29 23.95
C THR A 157 10.38 3.72 22.88
N LEU A 158 10.54 3.32 21.61
CA LEU A 158 9.58 3.65 20.56
C LEU A 158 8.23 2.95 20.82
N ASP A 159 7.14 3.73 20.83
CA ASP A 159 5.78 3.21 20.77
C ASP A 159 5.52 2.70 19.35
N VAL A 160 5.74 1.40 19.15
CA VAL A 160 5.71 0.72 17.84
C VAL A 160 4.39 0.96 17.11
N ARG A 161 3.26 0.85 17.81
CA ARG A 161 1.93 1.01 17.21
C ARG A 161 1.69 2.44 16.75
N ARG A 162 1.98 3.42 17.61
CA ARG A 162 1.84 4.84 17.25
C ARG A 162 2.77 5.20 16.10
N ALA A 163 4.01 4.74 16.16
CA ALA A 163 5.02 4.93 15.14
C ALA A 163 4.58 4.38 13.78
N ALA A 164 4.07 3.15 13.73
CA ALA A 164 3.58 2.54 12.49
C ALA A 164 2.43 3.32 11.86
N ILE A 165 1.43 3.72 12.67
CA ILE A 165 0.29 4.52 12.19
C ILE A 165 0.75 5.88 11.65
N CYS A 166 1.61 6.60 12.40
CA CYS A 166 2.12 7.90 11.98
C CYS A 166 2.96 7.80 10.69
N PHE A 167 3.80 6.77 10.60
CA PHE A 167 4.65 6.55 9.44
C PHE A 167 3.84 6.18 8.20
N HIS A 168 2.88 5.27 8.33
CA HIS A 168 1.98 4.93 7.23
C HIS A 168 1.18 6.16 6.77
N ALA A 169 0.62 6.94 7.70
CA ALA A 169 -0.11 8.16 7.36
C ALA A 169 0.75 9.20 6.63
N TYR A 170 2.04 9.32 6.98
CA TYR A 170 2.98 10.19 6.29
C TYR A 170 3.20 9.76 4.83
N ILE A 171 3.45 8.46 4.59
CA ILE A 171 3.65 7.91 3.25
C ILE A 171 2.38 8.01 2.40
N ASP A 172 1.23 7.63 2.96
CA ASP A 172 -0.08 7.73 2.31
C ASP A 172 -0.43 9.18 1.96
N GLY A 173 -0.18 10.12 2.87
CA GLY A 173 -0.38 11.55 2.66
C GLY A 173 0.50 12.13 1.55
N LEU A 174 1.79 11.78 1.51
CA LEU A 174 2.70 12.20 0.43
C LEU A 174 2.22 11.73 -0.94
N LEU A 175 1.86 10.45 -1.05
CA LEU A 175 1.35 9.87 -2.30
C LEU A 175 0.04 10.54 -2.71
N GLY A 176 -0.90 10.68 -1.78
CA GLY A 176 -2.20 11.31 -2.04
C GLY A 176 -2.06 12.75 -2.53
N GLN A 177 -1.17 13.54 -1.91
CA GLN A 177 -0.88 14.91 -2.33
C GLN A 177 -0.26 14.97 -3.73
N TRP A 178 0.77 14.16 -3.99
CA TRP A 178 1.45 14.16 -5.28
C TRP A 178 0.53 13.66 -6.41
N LEU A 179 -0.31 12.65 -6.16
CA LEU A 179 -1.27 12.16 -7.14
C LEU A 179 -2.41 13.16 -7.41
N LEU A 180 -2.76 14.00 -6.42
CA LEU A 180 -3.78 15.04 -6.60
C LEU A 180 -3.27 16.21 -7.45
N VAL A 181 -2.02 16.62 -7.21
CA VAL A 181 -1.33 17.67 -7.96
C VAL A 181 0.04 17.16 -8.39
N PRO A 182 0.11 16.43 -9.52
CA PRO A 182 1.39 15.98 -10.06
C PRO A 182 2.34 17.17 -10.25
N ASP A 183 3.63 16.94 -10.01
CA ASP A 183 4.69 17.96 -10.10
C ASP A 183 4.62 19.09 -9.05
N SER A 184 3.72 19.00 -8.06
CA SER A 184 3.72 19.92 -6.90
C SER A 184 5.03 19.88 -6.11
N PHE A 185 5.69 18.72 -6.10
CA PHE A 185 7.04 18.50 -5.63
C PHE A 185 7.70 17.32 -6.36
N GLU A 186 9.02 17.23 -6.30
CA GLU A 186 9.84 16.28 -7.05
C GLU A 186 9.90 14.90 -6.38
N LEU A 187 8.78 14.16 -6.39
CA LEU A 187 8.67 12.85 -5.72
C LEU A 187 9.74 11.84 -6.18
N HIS A 188 10.09 11.82 -7.47
CA HIS A 188 11.10 10.89 -8.00
C HIS A 188 12.52 11.30 -7.58
N LYS A 189 12.92 12.55 -7.82
CA LYS A 189 14.30 12.99 -7.58
C LYS A 189 14.63 13.08 -6.09
N GLU A 190 13.64 13.38 -5.26
CA GLU A 190 13.79 13.55 -3.82
C GLU A 190 13.27 12.35 -3.03
N ALA A 191 13.02 11.20 -3.68
CA ALA A 191 12.45 10.02 -3.03
C ALA A 191 13.22 9.60 -1.77
N GLU A 192 14.55 9.61 -1.83
CA GLU A 192 15.40 9.30 -0.68
C GLU A 192 15.18 10.28 0.47
N SER A 193 15.14 11.57 0.19
CA SER A 193 14.93 12.61 1.20
C SER A 193 13.54 12.50 1.84
N TRP A 194 12.49 12.24 1.05
CA TRP A 194 11.15 12.03 1.58
C TRP A 194 11.06 10.81 2.48
N VAL A 195 11.71 9.69 2.10
CA VAL A 195 11.76 8.50 2.94
C VAL A 195 12.57 8.76 4.22
N ASP A 196 13.73 9.41 4.10
CA ASP A 196 14.61 9.68 5.24
C ASP A 196 13.94 10.60 6.27
N VAL A 197 13.15 11.59 5.84
CA VAL A 197 12.32 12.42 6.75
C VAL A 197 11.36 11.56 7.57
N GLY A 198 10.68 10.59 6.93
CA GLY A 198 9.79 9.66 7.62
C GLY A 198 10.55 8.76 8.62
N LEU A 199 11.72 8.27 8.23
CA LEU A 199 12.55 7.43 9.11
C LEU A 199 13.15 8.24 10.29
N ASP A 200 13.51 9.49 10.05
CA ASP A 200 14.02 10.39 11.08
C ASP A 200 12.92 10.76 12.08
N MET A 201 11.67 10.90 11.63
CA MET A 201 10.52 11.01 12.54
C MET A 201 10.49 9.84 13.52
N LEU A 202 10.69 8.60 13.06
CA LEU A 202 10.74 7.40 13.91
C LEU A 202 11.95 7.40 14.86
N ARG A 203 13.11 7.81 14.35
CA ARG A 203 14.37 7.81 15.10
C ARG A 203 14.44 8.90 16.16
N LEU A 204 13.89 10.09 15.90
CA LEU A 204 14.22 11.31 16.65
C LEU A 204 13.02 11.87 17.44
N ASN A 205 11.78 11.64 17.00
CA ASN A 205 10.63 12.33 17.59
C ASN A 205 10.33 11.83 19.02
N PRO A 206 10.42 12.70 20.06
CA PRO A 206 10.12 12.30 21.44
C PRO A 206 8.63 11.98 21.66
N GLY A 207 7.72 12.52 20.84
CA GLY A 207 6.29 12.21 20.91
C GLY A 207 5.94 10.78 20.50
N LEU A 208 6.87 10.06 19.86
CA LEU A 208 6.73 8.63 19.55
C LEU A 208 7.31 7.72 20.62
N ARG A 209 7.75 8.25 21.77
CA ARG A 209 8.23 7.40 22.87
C ARG A 209 7.08 6.92 23.75
N THR A 210 7.22 5.73 24.30
CA THR A 210 6.46 5.32 25.47
C THR A 210 6.88 6.20 26.64
N SER A 211 5.92 6.78 27.35
CA SER A 211 6.21 7.44 28.62
C SER A 211 6.67 6.37 29.60
N ASP A 212 7.85 6.51 30.21
CA ASP A 212 8.25 5.70 31.36
C ASP A 212 7.19 5.87 32.46
N LYS A 213 6.24 4.94 32.54
CA LYS A 213 5.28 4.82 33.65
C LYS A 213 5.78 3.76 34.63
N THR A 214 7.07 3.78 34.96
CA THR A 214 7.69 2.70 35.75
C THR A 214 8.66 3.17 36.84
N GLU A 215 8.48 4.37 37.41
CA GLU A 215 9.26 4.79 38.61
C GLU A 215 8.48 5.51 39.72
N SER A 216 7.13 5.60 39.69
CA SER A 216 6.38 6.32 40.74
C SER A 216 5.53 5.48 41.70
N GLU A 217 5.53 4.14 41.61
CA GLU A 217 4.72 3.29 42.52
C GLU A 217 5.51 2.57 43.62
N SER A 218 6.84 2.76 43.71
CA SER A 218 7.67 2.17 44.78
C SER A 218 7.93 3.09 45.98
N SER A 219 7.42 4.32 46.00
CA SER A 219 7.72 5.31 47.06
C SER A 219 6.55 5.61 48.04
N SER A 220 5.44 4.85 48.00
CA SER A 220 4.26 5.19 48.82
C SER A 220 3.64 4.00 49.55
N LEU A 221 4.45 3.09 50.10
CA LEU A 221 4.02 2.11 51.10
C LEU A 221 5.11 1.91 52.18
N GLN A 222 5.31 2.95 53.00
CA GLN A 222 5.68 2.83 54.41
C GLN A 222 5.01 4.00 55.14
N PRO A 223 4.23 3.70 56.20
CA PRO A 223 4.82 3.69 57.53
C PRO A 223 4.59 2.39 58.30
#